data_AF-A0A2N1UWJ6-F1
#
_entry.id   AF-A0A2N1UWJ6-F1
#
_cell.length_a   1.000
_cell.length_b   1.000
_cell.length_c   1.000
_cell.angle_alpha   90.00
_cell.angle_beta   90.00
_cell.angle_gamma   90.00
#
_symmetry.space_group_name_H-M   'P 1'
#
loop_
_entity.id
_entity.type
_entity.pdbx_description
1 polymer ?
#
loop_
_entity_poly.entity_id
_entity_poly.type
_entity_poly.pdbx_seq_one_letter_code
_entity_poly.pdbx_strand_id
1 'polypeptide(L)'
;MGRQTHRQSQDTVPKRAHFGWKLNRWRLAIGGLALVIVILVSGMIAAENRQSRLALSHAPSLTADKMSELSPGEVYIVEGQISEQTKPVVGRLAVACEEVYWSDDEGSGWDIENELGNTVWIQLAPELEVPVGIADPCPQGSAQMYQDPNNSGRRWQGYAIGQNITAIAVLAAAEPLQLQAEEHRSGSRASYKRFLELARIENSVIAGLLLLISLVVMLWPAKR
;
A
#
# COMPACT_ATOMS: atom_id res chain seq x y z
N MET A 1 -18.83 44.22 -84.22
CA MET A 1 -18.01 43.01 -83.99
C MET A 1 -16.86 43.43 -83.07
N GLY A 2 -17.00 43.32 -81.74
CA GLY A 2 -16.64 42.14 -80.91
C GLY A 2 -15.29 42.46 -80.23
N ARG A 3 -15.02 42.28 -78.93
CA ARG A 3 -15.69 41.63 -77.80
C ARG A 3 -15.19 42.34 -76.53
N GLN A 4 -16.09 42.70 -75.63
CA GLN A 4 -15.76 42.95 -74.22
C GLN A 4 -15.59 41.60 -73.51
N THR A 5 -14.53 41.45 -72.72
CA THR A 5 -14.41 40.34 -71.76
C THR A 5 -14.26 40.88 -70.35
N HIS A 6 -15.26 40.50 -69.55
CA HIS A 6 -15.48 40.80 -68.15
C HIS A 6 -14.32 40.37 -67.26
N ARG A 7 -13.93 41.26 -66.35
CA ARG A 7 -13.18 40.97 -65.13
C ARG A 7 -14.16 40.32 -64.13
N GLN A 8 -13.96 39.05 -63.78
CA GLN A 8 -14.58 38.45 -62.59
C GLN A 8 -13.55 38.48 -61.46
N SER A 9 -13.77 39.31 -60.44
CA SER A 9 -13.09 39.16 -59.16
C SER A 9 -13.75 38.00 -58.42
N GLN A 10 -12.98 36.95 -58.16
CA GLN A 10 -13.37 35.92 -57.21
C GLN A 10 -13.06 36.44 -55.81
N ASP A 11 -14.10 36.92 -55.13
CA ASP A 11 -14.09 37.14 -53.69
C ASP A 11 -13.99 35.77 -52.99
N THR A 12 -12.81 35.46 -52.49
CA THR A 12 -12.58 34.30 -51.61
C THR A 12 -13.07 34.63 -50.21
N VAL A 13 -14.33 34.29 -49.95
CA VAL A 13 -14.90 34.27 -48.59
C VAL A 13 -14.05 33.34 -47.71
N PRO A 14 -13.53 33.79 -46.55
CA PRO A 14 -12.81 32.90 -45.66
C PRO A 14 -13.79 31.87 -45.08
N LYS A 15 -13.64 30.61 -45.48
CA LYS A 15 -14.33 29.47 -44.87
C LYS A 15 -14.01 29.48 -43.37
N ARG A 16 -15.00 29.80 -42.54
CA ARG A 16 -14.96 29.52 -41.10
C ARG A 16 -14.62 28.05 -40.93
N ALA A 17 -13.44 27.77 -40.40
CA ALA A 17 -13.05 26.44 -39.97
C ALA A 17 -13.98 26.05 -38.81
N HIS A 18 -15.07 25.35 -39.12
CA HIS A 18 -15.82 24.61 -38.12
C HIS A 18 -14.86 23.60 -37.49
N PHE A 19 -14.36 23.94 -36.30
CA PHE A 19 -13.69 23.00 -35.40
C PHE A 19 -14.74 22.00 -34.91
N GLY A 20 -15.14 21.08 -35.79
CA GLY A 20 -16.01 19.98 -35.44
C GLY A 20 -15.25 19.01 -34.57
N TRP A 21 -15.38 19.15 -33.25
CA TRP A 21 -14.97 18.14 -32.28
C TRP A 21 -15.87 16.91 -32.45
N LYS A 22 -15.54 16.04 -33.41
CA LYS A 22 -16.07 14.67 -33.41
C LYS A 22 -15.35 13.92 -32.29
N LEU A 23 -15.83 14.08 -31.05
CA LEU A 23 -15.41 13.22 -29.94
C LEU A 23 -15.74 11.78 -30.31
N ASN A 24 -14.70 10.96 -30.41
CA ASN A 24 -14.86 9.54 -30.71
C ASN A 24 -15.46 8.86 -29.47
N ARG A 25 -16.67 8.32 -29.56
CA ARG A 25 -17.42 7.73 -28.42
C ARG A 25 -16.60 6.67 -27.66
N TRP A 26 -15.76 5.93 -28.38
CA TRP A 26 -14.84 4.96 -27.80
C TRP A 26 -13.79 5.57 -26.85
N ARG A 27 -13.30 6.79 -27.12
CA ARG A 27 -12.33 7.48 -26.26
C ARG A 27 -12.96 7.96 -24.96
N LEU A 28 -14.20 8.43 -25.02
CA LEU A 28 -14.98 8.77 -23.83
C LEU A 28 -15.26 7.54 -22.98
N ALA A 29 -15.59 6.40 -23.61
CA ALA A 29 -15.82 5.15 -22.89
C ALA A 29 -14.56 4.64 -22.19
N ILE A 30 -13.41 4.61 -22.88
CA ILE A 30 -12.13 4.14 -22.30
C ILE A 30 -11.63 5.11 -21.21
N GLY A 31 -11.67 6.42 -21.48
CA GLY A 31 -11.26 7.43 -20.50
C GLY A 31 -12.17 7.46 -19.27
N GLY A 32 -13.49 7.27 -19.46
CA GLY A 32 -14.45 7.15 -18.37
C GLY A 32 -14.24 5.89 -17.53
N LEU A 33 -13.97 4.75 -18.17
CA LEU A 33 -13.68 3.50 -17.46
C LEU A 33 -12.39 3.61 -16.64
N ALA A 34 -11.32 4.15 -17.22
CA ALA A 34 -10.06 4.39 -16.52
C ALA A 34 -10.27 5.30 -15.30
N LEU A 35 -11.06 6.37 -15.43
CA LEU A 35 -11.40 7.26 -14.32
C LEU A 35 -12.11 6.52 -13.18
N VAL A 36 -13.08 5.66 -13.50
CA VAL A 36 -13.82 4.87 -12.50
C VAL A 36 -12.89 3.91 -11.76
N ILE A 37 -12.01 3.21 -12.48
CA ILE A 37 -11.03 2.30 -11.87
C ILE A 37 -10.10 3.06 -10.92
N VAL A 38 -9.60 4.22 -11.33
CA VAL A 38 -8.73 5.07 -10.50
C VAL A 38 -9.45 5.51 -9.23
N ILE A 39 -10.71 5.94 -9.33
CA ILE A 39 -11.51 6.36 -8.17
C ILE A 39 -11.74 5.19 -7.22
N LEU A 40 -12.07 4.00 -7.73
CA LEU A 40 -12.34 2.82 -6.90
C LEU A 40 -11.07 2.36 -6.17
N VAL A 41 -9.95 2.19 -6.88
CA VAL A 41 -8.69 1.76 -6.28
C VAL A 41 -8.18 2.79 -5.27
N SER A 42 -8.21 4.08 -5.62
CA SER A 42 -7.82 5.15 -4.70
C SER A 42 -8.73 5.21 -3.48
N GLY A 43 -10.03 4.96 -3.65
CA GLY A 43 -11.01 4.93 -2.58
C GLY A 43 -10.80 3.78 -1.59
N MET A 44 -10.50 2.58 -2.10
CA MET A 44 -10.21 1.41 -1.25
C MET A 44 -8.92 1.62 -0.44
N ILE A 45 -7.83 2.03 -1.08
CA ILE A 45 -6.55 2.30 -0.39
C ILE A 45 -6.72 3.43 0.65
N ALA A 46 -7.52 4.45 0.34
CA ALA A 46 -7.81 5.53 1.29
C ALA A 46 -8.66 5.06 2.49
N ALA A 47 -9.56 4.10 2.30
CA ALA A 47 -10.39 3.54 3.36
C ALA A 47 -9.55 2.70 4.34
N GLU A 48 -8.69 1.81 3.82
CA GLU A 48 -7.79 0.97 4.61
C GLU A 48 -6.85 1.83 5.46
N ASN A 49 -6.11 2.76 4.82
CA ASN A 49 -5.22 3.69 5.52
C ASN A 49 -5.95 4.57 6.56
N ARG A 50 -7.26 4.82 6.38
CA ARG A 50 -8.05 5.58 7.35
C ARG A 50 -8.35 4.74 8.58
N GLN A 51 -8.67 3.46 8.42
CA GLN A 51 -8.94 2.54 9.52
C GLN A 51 -7.69 2.36 10.39
N SER A 52 -6.53 2.09 9.76
CA SER A 52 -5.21 2.01 10.42
C SER A 52 -4.92 3.24 11.27
N ARG A 53 -5.15 4.44 10.72
CA ARG A 53 -4.93 5.70 11.43
C ARG A 53 -5.88 5.92 12.59
N LEU A 54 -7.16 5.60 12.41
CA LEU A 54 -8.16 5.73 13.47
C LEU A 54 -7.78 4.81 14.63
N ALA A 55 -7.43 3.56 14.34
CA ALA A 55 -6.89 2.63 15.33
C ALA A 55 -5.63 3.20 15.99
N LEU A 56 -4.62 3.62 15.23
CA LEU A 56 -3.39 4.23 15.76
C LEU A 56 -3.57 5.51 16.57
N SER A 57 -4.70 6.20 16.46
CA SER A 57 -4.98 7.44 17.20
C SER A 57 -5.87 7.24 18.41
N HIS A 58 -6.79 6.27 18.37
CA HIS A 58 -7.81 6.07 19.40
C HIS A 58 -7.59 4.81 20.23
N ALA A 59 -6.98 3.76 19.67
CA ALA A 59 -6.74 2.54 20.42
C ALA A 59 -5.74 2.80 21.56
N PRO A 60 -6.03 2.30 22.77
CA PRO A 60 -5.12 2.41 23.90
C PRO A 60 -3.84 1.60 23.62
N SER A 61 -2.70 2.14 24.06
CA SER A 61 -1.47 1.35 24.12
C SER A 61 -1.63 0.26 25.17
N LEU A 62 -1.23 -0.96 24.83
CA LEU A 62 -1.16 -2.06 25.76
C LEU A 62 0.03 -1.87 26.68
N THR A 63 -0.23 -1.76 27.96
CA THR A 63 0.76 -1.55 29.02
C THR A 63 0.47 -2.49 30.18
N ALA A 64 1.44 -2.67 31.08
CA ALA A 64 1.33 -3.62 32.19
C ALA A 64 0.12 -3.37 33.10
N ASP A 65 -0.20 -2.11 33.36
CA ASP A 65 -1.37 -1.66 34.12
C ASP A 65 -2.70 -1.96 33.43
N LYS A 66 -2.72 -2.08 32.09
CA LYS A 66 -3.93 -2.37 31.32
C LYS A 66 -4.23 -3.85 31.14
N MET A 67 -3.29 -4.73 31.49
CA MET A 67 -3.44 -6.18 31.31
C MET A 67 -4.63 -6.75 32.07
N SER A 68 -4.98 -6.20 33.24
CA SER A 68 -6.13 -6.64 34.05
C SER A 68 -7.48 -6.10 33.59
N GLU A 69 -7.51 -5.15 32.66
CA GLU A 69 -8.73 -4.49 32.17
C GLU A 69 -9.07 -4.90 30.73
N LEU A 70 -8.39 -5.93 30.23
CA LEU A 70 -8.51 -6.41 28.86
C LEU A 70 -9.88 -7.02 28.56
N SER A 71 -10.48 -6.55 27.47
CA SER A 71 -11.79 -7.04 27.00
C SER A 71 -11.67 -7.68 25.61
N PRO A 72 -12.14 -8.93 25.42
CA PRO A 72 -12.11 -9.58 24.12
C PRO A 72 -12.86 -8.78 23.05
N GLY A 73 -12.30 -8.74 21.83
CA GLY A 73 -12.79 -7.97 20.70
C GLY A 73 -12.33 -6.51 20.67
N GLU A 74 -11.66 -6.02 21.71
CA GLU A 74 -11.09 -4.67 21.70
C GLU A 74 -9.75 -4.61 20.96
N VAL A 75 -9.49 -3.44 20.38
CA VAL A 75 -8.27 -3.13 19.62
C VAL A 75 -7.29 -2.41 20.54
N TYR A 76 -6.05 -2.90 20.57
CA TYR A 76 -4.94 -2.34 21.33
C TYR A 76 -3.73 -2.08 20.44
N ILE A 77 -2.93 -1.09 20.81
CA ILE A 77 -1.63 -0.87 20.18
C ILE A 77 -0.58 -1.56 21.03
N VAL A 78 0.06 -2.57 20.45
CA VAL A 78 1.16 -3.31 21.08
C VAL A 78 2.46 -2.76 20.50
N GLU A 79 3.24 -2.06 21.32
CA GLU A 79 4.52 -1.48 20.91
C GLU A 79 5.61 -1.99 21.85
N GLY A 80 6.64 -2.62 21.31
CA GLY A 80 7.71 -3.20 22.10
C GLY A 80 8.78 -3.87 21.25
N GLN A 81 9.71 -4.55 21.92
CA GLN A 81 10.75 -5.34 21.25
C GLN A 81 10.31 -6.78 21.10
N ILE A 82 10.63 -7.41 19.97
CA ILE A 82 10.50 -8.86 19.83
C ILE A 82 11.47 -9.51 20.82
N SER A 83 10.94 -10.24 21.79
CA SER A 83 11.70 -10.85 22.87
C SER A 83 12.66 -11.91 22.36
N GLU A 84 13.80 -12.04 23.04
CA GLU A 84 14.78 -13.11 22.88
C GLU A 84 14.20 -14.51 23.19
N GLN A 85 13.05 -14.59 23.87
CA GLN A 85 12.32 -15.85 24.06
C GLN A 85 11.61 -16.33 22.78
N THR A 86 11.40 -15.42 21.83
CA THR A 86 10.79 -15.78 20.54
C THR A 86 11.73 -16.69 19.78
N LYS A 87 11.29 -17.90 19.44
CA LYS A 87 12.10 -18.84 18.68
C LYS A 87 12.29 -18.31 17.25
N PRO A 88 13.54 -18.21 16.74
CA PRO A 88 13.76 -17.81 15.35
C PRO A 88 13.28 -18.90 14.38
N VAL A 89 12.73 -18.47 13.25
CA VAL A 89 12.35 -19.34 12.12
C VAL A 89 13.50 -19.46 11.12
N VAL A 90 14.21 -18.37 10.82
CA VAL A 90 15.36 -18.36 9.90
C VAL A 90 16.38 -17.34 10.39
N GLY A 91 17.62 -17.77 10.67
CA GLY A 91 18.65 -16.89 11.21
C GLY A 91 18.18 -16.23 12.52
N ARG A 92 18.00 -14.91 12.51
CA ARG A 92 17.44 -14.12 13.63
C ARG A 92 15.98 -13.71 13.43
N LEU A 93 15.37 -14.05 12.28
CA LEU A 93 13.99 -13.70 11.97
C LEU A 93 13.05 -14.53 12.84
N ALA A 94 12.14 -13.86 13.55
CA ALA A 94 11.10 -14.48 14.37
C ALA A 94 9.87 -14.87 13.54
N VAL A 95 9.55 -14.04 12.55
CA VAL A 95 8.60 -14.33 11.47
C VAL A 95 9.20 -13.85 10.17
N ALA A 96 8.93 -14.56 9.08
CA ALA A 96 9.52 -14.24 7.79
C ALA A 96 8.64 -14.71 6.63
N CYS A 97 8.78 -14.04 5.49
CA CYS A 97 8.36 -14.53 4.20
C CYS A 97 9.57 -14.97 3.41
N GLU A 98 9.51 -16.18 2.90
CA GLU A 98 10.45 -16.72 1.94
C GLU A 98 10.15 -16.16 0.56
N GLU A 99 11.18 -15.60 -0.05
CA GLU A 99 11.13 -15.05 -1.39
C GLU A 99 12.10 -15.79 -2.30
N VAL A 100 11.61 -16.15 -3.49
CA VAL A 100 12.40 -16.77 -4.55
C VAL A 100 12.55 -15.79 -5.69
N TYR A 101 13.79 -15.63 -6.14
CA TYR A 101 14.12 -14.81 -7.29
C TYR A 101 13.66 -15.51 -8.56
N TRP A 102 12.97 -14.77 -9.41
CA TRP A 102 12.67 -15.17 -10.77
C TRP A 102 13.26 -14.18 -11.75
N SER A 103 13.61 -14.69 -12.93
CA SER A 103 14.07 -13.89 -14.05
C SER A 103 13.65 -14.59 -15.33
N ASP A 104 12.93 -13.86 -16.17
CA ASP A 104 12.47 -14.29 -17.48
C ASP A 104 12.70 -13.18 -18.52
N ASP A 105 12.15 -13.34 -19.72
CA ASP A 105 12.29 -12.34 -20.79
C ASP A 105 11.50 -11.04 -20.49
N GLU A 106 10.55 -11.07 -19.54
CA GLU A 106 9.68 -9.93 -19.18
C GLU A 106 10.26 -9.11 -18.01
N GLY A 107 11.17 -9.68 -17.23
CA GLY A 107 11.93 -8.96 -16.22
C GLY A 107 12.55 -9.85 -15.16
N SER A 108 12.76 -9.26 -13.99
CA SER A 108 13.16 -10.00 -12.81
C SER A 108 12.54 -9.45 -11.55
N GLY A 109 12.33 -10.32 -10.58
CA GLY A 109 11.62 -10.01 -9.35
C GLY A 109 11.81 -11.06 -8.28
N TRP A 110 11.08 -10.86 -7.19
CA TRP A 110 11.04 -11.75 -6.04
C TRP A 110 9.59 -12.09 -5.77
N ASP A 111 9.27 -13.37 -5.76
CA ASP A 111 7.93 -13.85 -5.42
C ASP A 111 7.95 -14.50 -4.04
N ILE A 112 6.90 -14.27 -3.27
CA ILE A 112 6.70 -14.93 -1.98
C ILE A 112 6.31 -16.38 -2.24
N GLU A 113 7.12 -17.31 -1.77
CA GLU A 113 6.86 -18.75 -1.92
C GLU A 113 6.22 -19.31 -0.64
N ASN A 114 6.69 -18.89 0.54
CA ASN A 114 6.21 -19.39 1.82
C ASN A 114 6.17 -18.31 2.91
N GLU A 115 5.30 -18.52 3.88
CA GLU A 115 5.18 -17.72 5.10
C GLU A 115 5.62 -18.57 6.31
N LEU A 116 6.52 -18.02 7.13
CA LEU A 116 7.19 -18.75 8.20
C LEU A 116 6.99 -18.05 9.54
N GLY A 117 6.43 -18.79 10.49
CA GLY A 117 6.10 -18.27 11.81
C GLY A 117 4.89 -17.35 11.77
N ASN A 118 4.14 -17.32 12.86
CA ASN A 118 2.91 -16.54 12.95
C ASN A 118 2.68 -15.96 14.34
N THR A 119 3.59 -16.17 15.29
CA THR A 119 3.46 -15.68 16.67
C THR A 119 4.80 -15.16 17.15
N VAL A 120 4.83 -13.94 17.66
CA VAL A 120 6.00 -13.33 18.28
C VAL A 120 5.71 -12.96 19.72
N TRP A 121 6.68 -13.09 20.61
CA TRP A 121 6.58 -12.56 21.97
C TRP A 121 7.09 -11.12 21.95
N ILE A 122 6.24 -10.18 22.34
CA ILE A 122 6.59 -8.76 22.39
C ILE A 122 6.81 -8.37 23.84
N GLN A 123 8.03 -7.92 24.14
CA GLN A 123 8.40 -7.35 25.44
C GLN A 123 7.88 -5.92 25.55
N LEU A 124 6.90 -5.71 26.42
CA LEU A 124 6.30 -4.40 26.72
C LEU A 124 7.00 -3.71 27.88
N ALA A 125 7.50 -4.50 28.82
CA ALA A 125 8.28 -4.07 29.98
C ALA A 125 9.27 -5.19 30.36
N PRO A 126 10.28 -4.93 31.20
CA PRO A 126 11.32 -5.92 31.52
C PRO A 126 10.80 -7.30 31.97
N GLU A 127 9.67 -7.32 32.66
CA GLU A 127 9.04 -8.53 33.20
C GLU A 127 7.71 -8.90 32.51
N LEU A 128 7.34 -8.18 31.44
CA LEU A 128 6.07 -8.39 30.75
C LEU A 128 6.29 -8.64 29.26
N GLU A 129 5.94 -9.86 28.85
CA GLU A 129 5.90 -10.27 27.46
C GLU A 129 4.49 -10.73 27.10
N VAL A 130 4.06 -10.40 25.88
CA VAL A 130 2.75 -10.80 25.37
C VAL A 130 2.92 -11.53 24.04
N PRO A 131 2.24 -12.68 23.85
CA PRO A 131 2.24 -13.35 22.56
C PRO A 131 1.30 -12.59 21.62
N VAL A 132 1.81 -12.26 20.44
CA VAL A 132 1.05 -11.60 19.38
C VAL A 132 1.12 -12.46 18.12
N GLY A 133 -0.05 -12.93 17.69
CA GLY A 133 -0.24 -13.55 16.39
C GLY A 133 -0.08 -12.51 15.28
N ILE A 134 0.74 -12.77 14.29
CA ILE A 134 0.97 -11.93 13.12
C ILE A 134 0.24 -12.58 11.96
N ALA A 135 -0.81 -11.93 11.44
CA ALA A 135 -1.64 -12.50 10.37
C ALA A 135 -0.89 -12.57 9.04
N ASP A 136 -0.09 -11.55 8.73
CA ASP A 136 0.73 -11.46 7.52
C ASP A 136 2.20 -11.35 7.94
N PRO A 137 2.99 -12.44 7.95
CA PRO A 137 4.38 -12.39 8.41
C PRO A 137 5.27 -11.59 7.47
N CYS A 138 4.77 -11.11 6.33
CA CYS A 138 5.52 -10.29 5.38
C CYS A 138 5.56 -8.84 5.88
N PRO A 139 6.75 -8.34 6.28
CA PRO A 139 6.86 -7.01 6.83
C PRO A 139 6.56 -5.93 5.79
N GLN A 140 5.64 -5.02 6.12
CA GLN A 140 5.46 -3.80 5.34
C GLN A 140 6.51 -2.75 5.74
N GLY A 141 7.36 -2.32 4.80
CA GLY A 141 8.36 -1.28 5.02
C GLY A 141 9.76 -1.81 5.35
N SER A 142 10.41 -1.27 6.39
CA SER A 142 11.79 -1.65 6.73
C SER A 142 11.84 -3.04 7.36
N ALA A 143 12.08 -4.06 6.53
CA ALA A 143 12.29 -5.44 6.91
C ALA A 143 13.77 -5.74 7.19
N GLN A 144 14.05 -6.74 8.02
CA GLN A 144 15.35 -7.40 7.95
C GLN A 144 15.32 -8.46 6.87
N MET A 145 16.40 -8.54 6.09
CA MET A 145 16.58 -9.55 5.06
C MET A 145 17.67 -10.53 5.50
N TYR A 146 17.42 -11.81 5.29
CA TYR A 146 18.38 -12.88 5.42
C TYR A 146 18.51 -13.57 4.06
N GLN A 147 19.69 -13.51 3.46
CA GLN A 147 19.97 -14.19 2.20
C GLN A 147 20.40 -15.64 2.46
N ASP A 148 19.90 -16.61 1.68
CA ASP A 148 20.41 -17.98 1.77
C ASP A 148 21.89 -18.02 1.37
N PRO A 149 22.81 -18.42 2.27
CA PRO A 149 24.23 -18.49 1.96
C PRO A 149 24.57 -19.52 0.87
N ASN A 150 23.68 -20.49 0.62
CA ASN A 150 23.88 -21.55 -0.35
C ASN A 150 23.08 -21.35 -1.64
N ASN A 151 22.15 -20.39 -1.67
CA ASN A 151 21.30 -20.13 -2.83
C ASN A 151 20.98 -18.62 -2.97
N SER A 152 21.71 -17.93 -3.83
CA SER A 152 21.47 -16.49 -4.06
C SER A 152 20.09 -16.19 -4.65
N GLY A 153 19.38 -17.18 -5.19
CA GLY A 153 18.01 -17.05 -5.66
C GLY A 153 16.95 -17.18 -4.57
N ARG A 154 17.34 -17.33 -3.29
CA ARG A 154 16.41 -17.48 -2.16
C ARG A 154 16.78 -16.54 -1.02
N ARG A 155 15.82 -15.80 -0.52
CA ARG A 155 15.99 -14.93 0.65
C ARG A 155 14.76 -14.97 1.53
N TRP A 156 14.90 -14.49 2.75
CA TRP A 156 13.80 -14.31 3.67
C TRP A 156 13.76 -12.87 4.13
N GLN A 157 12.56 -12.29 4.19
CA GLN A 157 12.34 -10.97 4.76
C GLN A 157 11.38 -11.08 5.94
N GLY A 158 11.68 -10.39 7.04
CA GLY A 158 10.91 -10.59 8.25
C GLY A 158 11.20 -9.60 9.37
N TYR A 159 10.59 -9.87 10.52
CA TYR A 159 10.90 -9.19 11.77
C TYR A 159 11.90 -10.01 12.58
N ALA A 160 12.98 -9.37 13.02
CA ALA A 160 14.04 -10.02 13.76
C ALA A 160 13.83 -9.93 15.27
N ILE A 161 14.36 -10.92 16.00
CA ILE A 161 14.49 -10.88 17.44
C ILE A 161 15.29 -9.63 17.87
N GLY A 162 14.78 -8.91 18.87
CA GLY A 162 15.31 -7.63 19.36
C GLY A 162 14.86 -6.41 18.54
N GLN A 163 14.10 -6.59 17.47
CA GLN A 163 13.56 -5.49 16.68
C GLN A 163 12.36 -4.84 17.36
N ASN A 164 12.30 -3.51 17.34
CA ASN A 164 11.09 -2.78 17.74
C ASN A 164 9.99 -3.01 16.70
N ILE A 165 8.81 -3.37 17.17
CA ILE A 165 7.60 -3.56 16.36
C ILE A 165 6.43 -2.79 16.99
N THR A 166 5.60 -2.21 16.13
CA THR A 166 4.29 -1.65 16.51
C THR A 166 3.23 -2.46 15.79
N ALA A 167 2.31 -3.04 16.54
CA ALA A 167 1.19 -3.82 16.04
C ALA A 167 -0.15 -3.22 16.52
N ILE A 168 -1.14 -3.23 15.63
CA ILE A 168 -2.54 -2.98 15.96
C ILE A 168 -3.17 -4.36 16.11
N ALA A 169 -3.43 -4.76 17.34
CA ALA A 169 -3.88 -6.10 17.67
C ALA A 169 -5.28 -6.10 18.27
N VAL A 170 -6.09 -7.06 17.84
CA VAL A 170 -7.38 -7.38 18.44
C VAL A 170 -7.15 -8.42 19.52
N LEU A 171 -7.73 -8.21 20.70
CA LEU A 171 -7.71 -9.24 21.74
C LEU A 171 -8.72 -10.34 21.40
N ALA A 172 -8.24 -11.53 21.07
CA ALA A 172 -9.10 -12.69 20.81
C ALA A 172 -9.55 -13.35 22.12
N ALA A 173 -8.65 -13.49 23.10
CA ALA A 173 -8.94 -14.06 24.41
C ALA A 173 -8.04 -13.44 25.48
N ALA A 174 -8.57 -13.26 26.69
CA ALA A 174 -7.80 -12.73 27.84
C ALA A 174 -7.05 -13.84 28.60
N GLU A 175 -7.60 -15.05 28.66
CA GLU A 175 -7.02 -16.19 29.39
C GLU A 175 -7.18 -17.50 28.58
N PRO A 176 -6.09 -18.09 28.03
CA PRO A 176 -4.77 -17.48 27.90
C PRO A 176 -4.81 -16.24 27.00
N LEU A 177 -3.90 -15.29 27.24
CA LEU A 177 -3.84 -14.07 26.45
C LEU A 177 -3.54 -14.40 24.99
N GLN A 178 -4.41 -13.96 24.09
CA GLN A 178 -4.27 -14.12 22.64
C GLN A 178 -4.56 -12.79 21.96
N LEU A 179 -3.51 -12.15 21.46
CA LEU A 179 -3.58 -10.95 20.65
C LEU A 179 -3.32 -11.32 19.20
N GLN A 180 -4.17 -10.86 18.29
CA GLN A 180 -3.99 -11.03 16.85
C GLN A 180 -3.75 -9.67 16.20
N ALA A 181 -2.56 -9.45 15.68
CA ALA A 181 -2.23 -8.28 14.88
C ALA A 181 -2.81 -8.43 13.48
N GLU A 182 -3.74 -7.53 13.13
CA GLU A 182 -4.23 -7.34 11.76
C GLU A 182 -3.28 -6.45 10.96
N GLU A 183 -2.66 -5.49 11.65
CA GLU A 183 -1.65 -4.62 11.07
C GLU A 183 -0.43 -4.55 11.98
N HIS A 184 0.74 -4.53 11.38
CA HIS A 184 1.99 -4.44 12.12
C HIS A 184 3.08 -3.84 11.25
N ARG A 185 4.04 -3.19 11.91
CA ARG A 185 5.16 -2.54 11.25
C ARG A 185 6.38 -2.51 12.15
N SER A 186 7.56 -2.54 11.54
CA SER A 186 8.79 -2.24 12.25
C SER A 186 8.85 -0.77 12.70
N GLY A 187 9.48 -0.57 13.86
CA GLY A 187 9.70 0.74 14.45
C GLY A 187 8.65 1.13 15.50
N SER A 188 8.64 2.41 15.83
CA SER A 188 7.74 3.00 16.83
C SER A 188 6.40 3.42 16.24
N ARG A 189 5.43 3.70 17.13
CA ARG A 189 4.13 4.29 16.76
C ARG A 189 4.29 5.61 15.99
N ALA A 190 5.29 6.42 16.34
CA ALA A 190 5.56 7.68 15.65
C ALA A 190 6.03 7.45 14.20
N SER A 191 6.91 6.47 13.96
CA SER A 191 7.30 6.10 12.59
C SER A 191 6.13 5.54 11.80
N TYR A 192 5.26 4.73 12.43
CA TYR A 192 4.10 4.18 11.74
C TYR A 192 3.10 5.29 11.36
N LYS A 193 2.82 6.23 12.27
CA LYS A 193 1.96 7.39 11.97
C LYS A 193 2.50 8.22 10.81
N ARG A 194 3.80 8.52 10.79
CA ARG A 194 4.45 9.26 9.69
C ARG A 194 4.34 8.54 8.36
N PHE A 195 4.53 7.22 8.34
CA PHE A 195 4.35 6.46 7.13
C PHE A 195 2.92 6.59 6.59
N LEU A 196 1.92 6.39 7.46
CA LEU A 196 0.53 6.50 7.04
C LEU A 196 0.27 7.90 6.48
N GLU A 197 0.75 8.96 7.14
CA GLU A 197 0.64 10.34 6.63
C GLU A 197 1.24 10.51 5.22
N LEU A 198 2.45 10.00 4.99
CA LEU A 198 3.13 10.04 3.69
C LEU A 198 2.36 9.26 2.60
N ALA A 199 1.87 8.06 2.92
CA ALA A 199 1.10 7.25 1.98
C ALA A 199 -0.15 7.98 1.44
N ARG A 200 -0.77 8.86 2.24
CA ARG A 200 -1.88 9.72 1.73
C ARG A 200 -1.40 10.77 0.75
N ILE A 201 -0.26 11.40 1.02
CA ILE A 201 0.28 12.41 0.13
C ILE A 201 0.56 11.75 -1.22
N GLU A 202 1.26 10.62 -1.23
CA GLU A 202 1.55 9.84 -2.43
C GLU A 202 0.27 9.44 -3.18
N ASN A 203 -0.70 8.84 -2.49
CA ASN A 203 -1.98 8.47 -3.10
C ASN A 203 -2.72 9.67 -3.69
N SER A 204 -2.70 10.82 -3.01
CA SER A 204 -3.34 12.04 -3.52
C SER A 204 -2.64 12.61 -4.76
N VAL A 205 -1.31 12.53 -4.82
CA VAL A 205 -0.53 12.95 -5.98
C VAL A 205 -0.78 12.01 -7.17
N ILE A 206 -0.74 10.70 -6.94
CA ILE A 206 -0.98 9.69 -7.98
C ILE A 206 -2.40 9.83 -8.54
N ALA A 207 -3.41 9.95 -7.67
CA ALA A 207 -4.79 10.19 -8.09
C ALA A 207 -4.91 11.49 -8.91
N GLY A 208 -4.27 12.57 -8.47
CA GLY A 208 -4.23 13.85 -9.20
C GLY A 208 -3.60 13.72 -10.59
N LEU A 209 -2.48 13.00 -10.72
CA LEU A 209 -1.82 12.73 -12.00
C LEU A 209 -2.68 11.89 -12.92
N LEU A 210 -3.34 10.85 -12.41
CA LEU A 210 -4.22 9.99 -13.19
C LEU A 210 -5.47 10.73 -13.70
N LEU A 211 -6.03 11.63 -12.88
CA LEU A 211 -7.10 12.54 -13.31
C LEU A 211 -6.62 13.46 -14.44
N LEU A 212 -5.41 14.00 -14.32
CA LEU A 212 -4.82 14.87 -15.34
C LEU A 212 -4.57 14.12 -16.66
N ILE A 213 -4.02 12.90 -16.60
CA ILE A 213 -3.82 12.04 -17.78
C ILE A 213 -5.17 11.71 -18.44
N SER A 214 -6.17 11.34 -17.65
CA SER A 214 -7.52 11.05 -18.16
C SER A 214 -8.13 12.25 -18.88
N LEU A 215 -7.96 13.45 -18.30
CA LEU A 215 -8.39 14.69 -18.92
C LEU A 215 -7.65 14.95 -20.25
N VAL A 216 -6.33 14.77 -20.27
CA VAL A 216 -5.51 14.93 -21.49
C VAL A 216 -5.95 13.96 -22.58
N VAL A 217 -6.20 12.69 -22.26
CA VAL A 217 -6.68 11.68 -23.22
C VAL A 217 -8.07 12.05 -23.77
N MET A 218 -8.97 12.54 -22.92
CA MET A 218 -10.29 13.01 -23.35
C MET A 218 -10.22 14.22 -24.28
N LEU A 219 -9.27 15.13 -24.04
CA LEU A 219 -9.10 16.37 -24.81
C LEU A 219 -8.11 16.24 -25.99
N TRP A 220 -7.44 15.09 -26.15
CA TRP A 220 -6.42 14.93 -27.18
C TRP A 220 -7.02 14.97 -28.60
N PRO A 221 -6.58 15.89 -29.47
CA PRO A 221 -7.14 16.03 -30.80
C PRO A 221 -6.95 14.73 -31.60
N ALA A 222 -8.01 14.23 -32.22
CA ALA A 222 -7.88 13.13 -33.18
C ALA A 222 -7.01 13.62 -34.35
N LYS A 223 -5.83 13.00 -34.54
CA LYS A 223 -5.07 13.20 -35.78
C LYS A 223 -6.02 12.81 -36.94
N ARG A 224 -6.26 13.77 -37.82
CA ARG A 224 -7.06 13.60 -39.05
C ARG A 224 -6.33 12.70 -40.03
#